data_AF-A0A0R0LXL3-F1
#
_entry.id   AF-A0A0R0LXL3-F1
#
_cell.length_a   1.000
_cell.length_b   1.000
_cell.length_c   1.000
_cell.angle_alpha   90.00
_cell.angle_beta   90.00
_cell.angle_gamma   90.00
#
_symmetry.space_group_name_H-M   'P 1'
#
loop_
_entity.id
_entity.type
_entity.pdbx_description
1 polymer ?
#
loop_
_entity_poly.entity_id
_entity_poly.type
_entity_poly.pdbx_seq_one_letter_code
_entity_poly.pdbx_strand_id
1 'polypeptide(L)'
;LLLLPPYSPFLNTIENLFSQWKENIRQGTPQTTEQLFSLIHMAVSLITRQNCRNYYTRMIGFLLQAQNSEIILDDSLNSYKVKYLFIFLKFPIDWQIKNQ
;
A
#
# COMPACT_ATOMS: atom_id res chain seq x y z
N LEU A 1 -5.43 -14.72 -6.65
CA LEU A 1 -5.23 -14.21 -5.27
C LEU A 1 -3.82 -13.65 -5.19
N LEU A 2 -3.61 -12.45 -4.65
CA LEU A 2 -2.28 -11.94 -4.30
C LEU A 2 -2.06 -12.21 -2.80
N LEU A 3 -0.99 -12.89 -2.44
CA LEU A 3 -0.63 -13.16 -1.05
C LEU A 3 0.15 -11.97 -0.49
N LEU A 4 -0.44 -11.28 0.48
CA LEU A 4 0.24 -10.21 1.22
C LEU A 4 1.02 -10.82 2.38
N PRO A 5 2.33 -10.52 2.51
CA PRO A 5 3.08 -10.93 3.68
C PRO A 5 2.56 -10.20 4.93
N PRO A 6 2.65 -10.84 6.11
CA PRO A 6 2.17 -10.26 7.35
C PRO A 6 2.90 -8.94 7.65
N TYR A 7 2.17 -7.98 8.23
CA TYR A 7 2.68 -6.66 8.63
C TYR A 7 3.36 -5.87 7.52
N SER A 8 2.99 -6.09 6.25
CA SER A 8 3.55 -5.37 5.09
C SER A 8 2.50 -4.46 4.41
N PRO A 9 1.92 -3.47 5.13
CA PRO A 9 0.89 -2.60 4.58
C PRO A 9 1.37 -1.78 3.38
N PHE A 10 2.68 -1.51 3.29
CA PHE A 10 3.30 -0.81 2.16
C PHE A 10 3.19 -1.55 0.82
N LEU A 11 2.95 -2.87 0.83
CA LEU A 11 2.65 -3.65 -0.38
C LEU A 11 1.17 -3.63 -0.74
N ASN A 12 0.31 -3.18 0.16
CA ASN A 12 -1.12 -3.08 -0.08
C ASN A 12 -1.47 -1.71 -0.65
N THR A 13 -1.71 -1.62 -1.96
CA THR A 13 -1.97 -0.34 -2.64
C THR A 13 -3.25 0.35 -2.16
N ILE A 14 -4.20 -0.39 -1.54
CA ILE A 14 -5.41 0.21 -0.97
C ILE A 14 -5.09 1.13 0.21
N GLU A 15 -3.97 0.92 0.91
CA GLU A 15 -3.55 1.79 2.02
C GLU A 15 -3.19 3.20 1.51
N ASN A 16 -2.56 3.29 0.33
CA ASN A 16 -2.28 4.57 -0.32
C ASN A 16 -3.58 5.27 -0.75
N LEU A 17 -4.54 4.50 -1.27
CA LEU A 17 -5.86 5.00 -1.64
C LEU A 17 -6.60 5.56 -0.42
N PHE A 18 -6.67 4.80 0.68
CA PHE A 18 -7.31 5.25 1.92
C PHE A 18 -6.60 6.46 2.52
N SER A 19 -5.27 6.52 2.44
CA SER A 19 -4.50 7.66 2.94
C SER A 19 -4.83 8.94 2.17
N GLN A 20 -4.82 8.90 0.83
CA GLN A 20 -5.20 10.06 0.01
C GLN A 20 -6.68 10.42 0.18
N TRP A 21 -7.57 9.43 0.28
CA TRP A 21 -9.00 9.67 0.47
C TRP A 21 -9.29 10.38 1.80
N LYS A 22 -8.68 9.92 2.90
CA LYS A 22 -8.78 10.57 4.21
C LYS A 22 -8.23 11.99 4.20
N GLU A 23 -7.12 12.22 3.50
CA GLU A 23 -6.55 13.56 3.37
C GLU A 23 -7.51 14.51 2.63
N ASN A 24 -8.14 14.05 1.54
CA ASN A 24 -9.15 14.83 0.83
C ASN A 24 -10.35 15.18 1.73
N ILE A 25 -10.82 14.23 2.56
CA ILE A 25 -11.91 14.47 3.53
C ILE A 25 -11.47 15.51 4.58
N ARG A 26 -10.25 15.37 5.11
CA ARG A 26 -9.68 16.27 6.12
C ARG A 26 -9.55 17.70 5.61
N GLN A 27 -9.16 17.87 4.34
CA GLN A 27 -9.06 19.18 3.69
C GLN A 27 -10.42 19.87 3.51
N GLY A 28 -11.52 19.10 3.44
CA GLY A 28 -12.88 19.65 3.39
C GLY A 28 -13.39 20.19 4.73
N THR A 29 -12.69 19.96 5.84
CA THR A 29 -12.99 20.50 7.18
C THR A 29 -14.47 20.40 7.61
N PRO A 30 -15.11 19.22 7.55
CA PRO A 30 -16.53 19.08 7.87
C PRO A 30 -16.81 19.48 9.32
N GLN A 31 -17.88 20.27 9.53
CA GLN A 31 -18.33 20.69 10.86
C GLN A 31 -19.57 19.92 11.33
N THR A 32 -20.21 19.15 10.45
CA THR A 32 -21.36 18.31 10.77
C THR A 32 -21.20 16.90 10.20
N THR A 33 -21.96 15.96 10.75
CA THR A 33 -21.99 14.58 10.30
C THR A 33 -22.47 14.46 8.85
N GLU A 34 -23.46 15.26 8.44
CA GLU A 34 -24.00 15.28 7.07
C GLU A 34 -22.96 15.79 6.08
N GLN A 35 -22.21 16.84 6.46
CA GLN A 35 -21.09 17.35 5.66
C GLN A 35 -19.99 16.30 5.53
N LEU A 36 -19.67 15.58 6.60
CA LEU A 36 -18.71 14.49 6.58
C LEU A 36 -19.14 13.39 5.60
N PHE A 37 -20.38 12.92 5.66
CA PHE A 37 -20.88 11.91 4.72
C PHE A 37 -20.84 12.40 3.27
N SER A 38 -21.26 13.64 3.01
CA SER A 38 -21.17 14.23 1.68
C SER A 38 -19.73 14.26 1.15
N LEU A 39 -18.77 14.67 1.98
CA LEU A 39 -17.34 14.68 1.64
C LEU A 39 -16.79 13.27 1.40
N ILE A 40 -17.19 12.28 2.21
CA ILE A 40 -16.80 10.87 2.01
C ILE A 40 -17.16 10.40 0.59
N HIS A 41 -18.39 10.67 0.15
CA HIS A 41 -18.84 10.31 -1.20
C HIS A 41 -18.11 11.07 -2.30
N MET A 42 -17.93 12.39 -2.13
CA MET A 42 -17.27 13.24 -3.12
C MET A 42 -15.77 12.93 -3.24
N ALA A 43 -15.08 12.69 -2.12
CA ALA A 43 -13.64 12.52 -2.07
C ALA A 43 -13.14 11.29 -2.85
N VAL A 44 -13.99 10.26 -3.04
CA VAL A 44 -13.65 9.10 -3.89
C VAL A 44 -13.51 9.52 -5.36
N SER A 45 -14.36 10.43 -5.85
CA SER A 45 -14.29 10.91 -7.24
C SER A 45 -13.05 11.75 -7.54
N LEU A 46 -12.36 12.26 -6.52
CA LEU A 46 -11.11 13.00 -6.66
C LEU A 46 -9.90 12.08 -6.93
N ILE A 47 -10.06 10.77 -6.73
CA ILE A 47 -9.00 9.79 -6.96
C ILE A 47 -8.97 9.44 -8.45
N THR A 48 -7.94 9.90 -9.14
CA THR A 48 -7.81 9.71 -10.59
C THR A 48 -7.15 8.39 -10.95
N ARG A 49 -7.29 7.98 -12.21
CA ARG A 49 -6.53 6.83 -12.78
C ARG A 49 -5.02 6.99 -12.63
N GLN A 50 -4.51 8.23 -12.68
CA GLN A 50 -3.09 8.50 -12.49
C GLN A 50 -2.66 8.26 -11.03
N ASN A 51 -3.50 8.62 -10.06
CA ASN A 51 -3.23 8.28 -8.65
C ASN A 51 -3.14 6.77 -8.46
N CYS A 52 -4.09 6.01 -9.02
CA CYS A 52 -4.05 4.55 -8.98
C CYS A 52 -2.74 3.99 -9.56
N ARG A 53 -2.32 4.47 -10.75
CA ARG A 53 -1.05 4.07 -11.36
C ARG A 53 0.13 4.35 -10.44
N ASN A 54 0.17 5.52 -9.81
CA ASN A 54 1.23 5.89 -8.89
C ASN A 54 1.31 4.96 -7.66
N TYR A 55 0.17 4.53 -7.12
CA TYR A 55 0.16 3.57 -5.99
C TYR A 55 0.82 2.24 -6.38
N TYR A 56 0.49 1.72 -7.57
CA TYR A 56 1.11 0.50 -8.09
C TYR A 56 2.60 0.68 -8.37
N THR A 57 3.01 1.81 -8.96
CA THR A 57 4.43 2.12 -9.19
C THR A 57 5.22 2.13 -7.87
N ARG A 58 4.65 2.73 -6.80
CA ARG A 58 5.27 2.73 -5.47
C ARG A 58 5.41 1.31 -4.90
N MET A 59 4.36 0.50 -4.99
CA MET A 59 4.40 -0.91 -4.57
C MET A 59 5.48 -1.71 -5.33
N ILE A 60 5.58 -1.55 -6.65
CA ILE A 60 6.61 -2.20 -7.46
C ILE A 60 8.02 -1.76 -7.02
N GLY A 61 8.20 -0.47 -6.72
CA GLY A 61 9.45 0.04 -6.17
C GLY A 61 9.87 -0.66 -4.89
N PHE A 62 8.93 -0.95 -3.98
CA PHE A 62 9.22 -1.72 -2.77
C PHE A 62 9.56 -3.19 -3.06
N LEU A 63 8.93 -3.82 -4.05
CA LEU A 63 9.28 -5.18 -4.46
C LEU A 63 10.71 -5.28 -5.00
N LEU A 64 11.15 -4.29 -5.78
CA LEU A 64 12.52 -4.23 -6.30
C LEU A 64 13.54 -4.03 -5.16
N GLN A 65 13.26 -3.12 -4.22
CA GLN A 65 14.10 -2.92 -3.02
C GLN A 65 14.19 -4.20 -2.17
N ALA A 66 13.07 -4.90 -2.01
CA ALA A 66 13.01 -6.16 -1.29
C ALA A 66 13.89 -7.24 -1.96
N GLN A 67 13.87 -7.32 -3.30
CA GLN A 67 14.73 -8.22 -4.06
C GLN A 67 16.22 -7.92 -3.84
N ASN A 68 16.58 -6.64 -3.71
CA ASN A 68 17.95 -6.20 -3.50
C ASN A 68 18.39 -6.24 -2.02
N SER A 69 17.53 -6.70 -1.10
CA SER A 69 17.78 -6.67 0.35
C SER A 69 18.05 -5.25 0.91
N GLU A 70 17.51 -4.23 0.25
CA GLU A 70 17.61 -2.84 0.68
C GLU A 70 16.69 -2.56 1.87
N ILE A 71 16.98 -1.52 2.65
CA ILE A 71 16.10 -1.12 3.77
C ILE A 71 14.90 -0.38 3.20
N ILE A 72 13.70 -0.94 3.37
CA ILE A 72 12.46 -0.26 3.01
C ILE A 72 12.09 0.72 4.13
N LEU A 73 12.12 2.01 3.80
CA LEU A 73 11.60 3.07 4.65
C LEU A 73 10.17 3.40 4.18
N ASP A 74 9.18 3.16 5.04
CA ASP A 74 7.81 3.63 4.81
C ASP A 74 7.55 4.93 5.57
N ASP A 75 6.53 5.68 5.14
CA ASP A 75 6.14 7.00 5.66
C ASP A 75 5.84 6.97 7.17
N SER A 76 5.65 5.78 7.77
CA SER A 76 5.39 5.59 9.20
C SER A 76 6.66 5.49 10.07
N LEU A 77 7.87 5.74 9.55
CA LEU A 77 9.16 5.58 10.27
C LEU A 77 9.41 4.17 10.86
N ASN A 78 8.57 3.18 10.52
CA ASN A 78 8.78 1.81 10.92
C ASN A 78 9.77 1.18 9.96
N SER A 79 10.98 0.89 10.45
CA SER A 79 11.95 0.08 9.72
C SER A 79 11.45 -1.37 9.69
N TYR A 80 10.71 -1.72 8.64
CA TYR A 80 10.43 -3.12 8.37
C TYR A 80 11.74 -3.76 7.94
N LYS A 81 12.42 -4.44 8.87
CA LYS A 81 13.58 -5.25 8.55
C LYS A 81 13.14 -6.24 7.47
N VAL A 82 13.61 -5.99 6.26
CA VAL A 82 13.39 -6.76 5.02
C VAL A 82 13.71 -8.26 5.16
N LYS A 83 14.29 -8.68 6.29
CA LYS A 83 14.40 -10.07 6.74
C LYS A 83 13.12 -10.88 6.60
N TYR A 84 11.94 -10.33 6.93
CA TYR A 84 10.69 -11.10 6.83
C TYR A 84 10.18 -11.19 5.39
N LEU A 85 10.33 -10.11 4.60
CA LEU A 85 9.84 -10.08 3.23
C LEU A 85 10.65 -10.99 2.29
N PHE A 86 11.96 -11.13 2.53
CA PHE A 86 12.83 -12.01 1.75
C PHE A 86 12.47 -13.50 1.91
N ILE A 87 12.06 -13.91 3.13
CA ILE A 87 11.57 -15.27 3.37
C ILE A 87 10.31 -15.52 2.55
N PHE A 88 9.33 -14.61 2.60
CA PHE A 88 8.06 -14.78 1.90
C PHE A 88 8.13 -14.64 0.38
N LEU A 89 9.10 -13.91 -0.18
CA LEU A 89 9.25 -13.77 -1.63
C LEU A 89 10.06 -14.92 -2.26
N LYS A 90 11.03 -15.51 -1.54
CA LYS A 90 11.78 -16.67 -2.04
C LYS A 90 11.14 -18.02 -1.75
N PHE A 91 10.50 -18.23 -0.58
CA PHE A 91 9.84 -19.50 -0.27
C PHE A 91 8.77 -19.98 -1.26
N PRO A 92 7.90 -19.13 -1.83
CA PRO A 92 6.87 -19.61 -2.77
C PRO A 92 7.48 -20.09 -4.09
N ILE A 93 8.60 -19.50 -4.54
CA ILE A 93 9.28 -19.92 -5.78
C ILE A 93 9.91 -21.31 -5.57
N ASP A 94 10.63 -21.51 -4.47
CA ASP A 94 11.30 -22.79 -4.19
C ASP A 94 10.30 -23.92 -3.86
N TRP A 95 9.15 -23.62 -3.24
CA TRP A 95 8.11 -24.63 -2.96
C TRP A 95 7.35 -25.08 -4.22
N GLN A 96 7.14 -24.19 -5.20
CA GLN A 96 6.51 -24.56 -6.47
C GLN A 96 7.44 -25.39 -7.38
N ILE A 97 8.76 -25.15 -7.34
CA ILE A 97 9.72 -25.93 -8.15
C ILE A 97 9.94 -27.34 -7.58
N LYS A 98 9.74 -27.54 -6.27
CA LYS A 98 9.94 -28.84 -5.62
C LYS A 98 8.73 -29.79 -5.69
N ASN A 99 7.60 -29.34 -6.26
CA ASN A 99 6.35 -30.10 -6.38
C ASN A 99 5.83 -30.18 -7.84
N GLN A 100 6.72 -30.07 -8.83
CA GLN A 100 6.52 -30.51 -10.22
C GLN A 100 7.51 -31.62 -10.55
#